data_AF-A0A077NY83-F1
#
_entry.id   AF-A0A077NY83-F1
#
_cell.length_a   1.000
_cell.length_b   1.000
_cell.length_c   1.000
_cell.angle_alpha   90.00
_cell.angle_beta   90.00
_cell.angle_gamma   90.00
#
_symmetry.space_group_name_H-M   'P 1'
#
loop_
_entity.id
_entity.type
_entity.pdbx_description
1 polymer ?
#
loop_
_entity_poly.entity_id
_entity_poly.type
_entity_poly.pdbx_seq_one_letter_code
_entity_poly.pdbx_strand_id
1 'polypeptide(L)'
;MPCKVKSVNIRAKQMPMPIQNSRRPIRPLNENPHCCNVMYSFPIVDAVFPVFTLSEYNMKTGMNKLLMTILIAFGLSLPLSAFAGEPSVTPDTRSQLMYLLPDSPTFEETIPVFREKYNKKYPEIPLHEYKVIVSKDISLPFIRAASKINEKIYSSAVLERGSEKIKSLQITLLPPQSEPEKEHNLALIKQYITALISQFEATLSPEQANEQLERLLQAAQSHRFFSQKIGAIRYVIVNSSENIMTFAIEPIKLSLSDAPANKN
;
A
#
# COMPACT_ATOMS: atom_id res chain seq x y z
N MET A 1 -62.36 -40.34 -12.63
CA MET A 1 -62.25 -39.28 -11.61
C MET A 1 -61.03 -38.43 -11.89
N PRO A 2 -61.18 -37.13 -12.21
CA PRO A 2 -60.07 -36.19 -12.20
C PRO A 2 -60.15 -35.20 -11.02
N CYS A 3 -58.97 -34.86 -10.51
CA CYS A 3 -58.71 -34.18 -9.24
C CYS A 3 -58.99 -32.66 -9.31
N LYS A 4 -59.65 -32.13 -8.27
CA LYS A 4 -59.99 -30.70 -8.09
C LYS A 4 -58.74 -29.91 -7.68
N VAL A 5 -58.34 -28.92 -8.47
CA VAL A 5 -57.37 -27.89 -8.07
C VAL A 5 -58.12 -26.83 -7.25
N LYS A 6 -57.76 -26.65 -5.97
CA LYS A 6 -58.23 -25.55 -5.13
C LYS A 6 -57.30 -24.36 -5.28
N SER A 7 -57.84 -23.25 -5.77
CA SER A 7 -57.22 -21.93 -5.75
C SER A 7 -57.24 -21.35 -4.33
N VAL A 8 -56.06 -21.02 -3.80
CA VAL A 8 -55.90 -20.34 -2.51
C VAL A 8 -55.72 -18.85 -2.79
N ASN A 9 -56.66 -18.05 -2.29
CA ASN A 9 -56.67 -16.60 -2.39
C ASN A 9 -55.97 -16.03 -1.14
N ILE A 10 -54.75 -15.51 -1.27
CA ILE A 10 -54.02 -14.85 -0.18
C ILE A 10 -54.24 -13.35 -0.26
N ARG A 11 -55.12 -12.87 0.62
CA ARG A 11 -55.42 -11.46 0.87
C ARG A 11 -54.26 -10.81 1.61
N ALA A 12 -53.53 -9.91 0.95
CA ALA A 12 -52.51 -9.09 1.57
C ALA A 12 -53.12 -8.19 2.66
N LYS A 13 -52.65 -8.34 3.90
CA LYS A 13 -52.94 -7.40 5.00
C LYS A 13 -51.82 -6.36 5.06
N GLN A 14 -52.15 -5.14 4.66
CA GLN A 14 -51.32 -3.95 4.89
C GLN A 14 -51.24 -3.67 6.39
N MET A 15 -50.04 -3.65 6.97
CA MET A 15 -49.80 -3.18 8.34
C MET A 15 -49.38 -1.69 8.31
N PRO A 16 -49.95 -0.83 9.17
CA PRO A 16 -49.53 0.58 9.25
C PRO A 16 -48.25 0.75 10.08
N MET A 17 -47.34 1.59 9.58
CA MET A 17 -46.11 2.04 10.24
C MET A 17 -46.42 3.02 11.39
N PRO A 18 -45.76 2.92 12.56
CA PRO A 18 -45.88 3.94 13.60
C PRO A 18 -44.97 5.15 13.31
N ILE A 19 -45.58 6.32 13.36
CA ILE A 19 -44.94 7.64 13.31
C ILE A 19 -44.27 7.91 14.65
N GLN A 20 -42.94 8.08 14.68
CA GLN A 20 -42.25 8.62 15.86
C GLN A 20 -41.90 10.09 15.64
N ASN A 21 -42.66 10.94 16.31
CA ASN A 21 -42.46 12.38 16.44
C ASN A 21 -41.83 12.62 17.82
N SER A 22 -40.56 13.04 17.89
CA SER A 22 -39.91 13.41 19.14
C SER A 22 -39.21 14.75 18.99
N ARG A 23 -39.95 15.81 19.31
CA ARG A 23 -39.42 17.14 19.62
C ARG A 23 -38.57 17.06 20.90
N ARG A 24 -37.34 17.57 20.88
CA ARG A 24 -36.67 18.12 22.08
C ARG A 24 -36.21 19.54 21.79
N PRO A 25 -36.47 20.51 22.69
CA PRO A 25 -36.03 21.89 22.54
C PRO A 25 -34.64 22.16 23.15
N ILE A 26 -33.82 22.86 22.37
CA ILE A 26 -32.90 24.00 22.62
C ILE A 26 -32.13 24.06 23.96
N ARG A 27 -30.80 24.21 23.84
CA ARG A 27 -30.00 25.05 24.76
C ARG A 27 -28.99 25.89 23.92
N PRO A 28 -28.89 27.22 24.12
CA PRO A 28 -28.14 28.11 23.23
C PRO A 28 -26.63 28.15 23.54
N LEU A 29 -25.84 28.42 22.48
CA LEU A 29 -24.44 28.84 22.54
C LEU A 29 -24.34 30.25 23.15
N ASN A 30 -23.41 30.44 24.07
CA ASN A 30 -22.98 31.75 24.55
C ASN A 30 -21.61 32.08 23.93
N GLU A 31 -21.50 33.27 23.36
CA GLU A 31 -20.31 33.86 22.76
C GLU A 31 -19.57 34.75 23.78
N ASN A 32 -18.25 34.87 23.57
CA ASN A 32 -17.39 36.05 23.82
C ASN A 32 -16.87 36.33 25.26
N PRO A 33 -15.81 37.17 25.42
CA PRO A 33 -14.40 36.80 25.28
C PRO A 33 -13.57 37.30 26.51
N HIS A 34 -12.25 37.06 26.57
CA HIS A 34 -11.20 37.99 27.07
C HIS A 34 -9.93 37.26 27.53
N CYS A 35 -8.82 37.64 26.88
CA CYS A 35 -7.48 37.91 27.40
C CYS A 35 -6.98 37.18 28.65
N CYS A 36 -5.91 36.41 28.50
CA CYS A 36 -4.75 36.45 29.40
C CYS A 36 -3.48 36.04 28.66
N ASN A 37 -2.62 37.02 28.41
CA ASN A 37 -1.19 36.80 28.11
C ASN A 37 -0.57 36.08 29.30
N VAL A 38 0.06 34.93 29.07
CA VAL A 38 0.99 34.35 30.04
C VAL A 38 2.32 34.11 29.34
N MET A 39 3.20 35.07 29.60
CA MET A 39 4.61 35.09 29.29
C MET A 39 5.31 34.16 30.29
N TYR A 40 5.74 32.97 29.85
CA TYR A 40 6.61 32.12 30.65
C TYR A 40 8.03 32.16 30.11
N SER A 41 8.88 32.69 30.96
CA SER A 41 10.32 32.81 30.87
C SER A 41 10.97 31.42 30.81
N PHE A 42 11.87 31.21 29.85
CA PHE A 42 12.77 30.06 29.80
C PHE A 42 13.84 30.19 30.91
N PRO A 43 14.10 29.15 31.72
CA PRO A 43 15.32 29.13 32.52
C PRO A 43 16.49 28.67 31.65
N ILE A 44 17.54 29.50 31.67
CA ILE A 44 18.89 29.19 31.22
C ILE A 44 19.42 28.12 32.17
N VAL A 45 19.81 26.97 31.62
CA VAL A 45 20.49 25.91 32.40
C VAL A 45 21.96 25.93 31.98
N ASP A 46 22.79 26.43 32.89
CA ASP A 46 24.25 26.41 32.82
C ASP A 46 24.75 24.97 32.88
N ALA A 47 25.18 24.43 31.74
CA ALA A 47 25.94 23.18 31.68
C ALA A 47 27.43 23.52 31.72
N VAL A 48 27.98 23.45 32.92
CA VAL A 48 29.41 23.49 33.23
C VAL A 48 30.12 22.32 32.53
N PHE A 49 31.03 22.63 31.61
CA PHE A 49 31.94 21.67 31.02
C PHE A 49 33.00 21.23 32.06
N PRO A 50 33.22 19.93 32.29
CA PRO A 50 34.33 19.49 33.12
C PRO A 50 35.65 19.69 32.37
N VAL A 51 36.50 20.54 32.96
CA VAL A 51 37.93 20.70 32.67
C VAL A 51 38.62 19.36 32.93
N PHE A 52 39.05 18.68 31.87
CA PHE A 52 39.93 17.52 31.97
C PHE A 52 41.32 17.99 32.40
N THR A 53 41.69 17.67 33.64
CA THR A 53 43.04 17.81 34.17
C THR A 53 43.92 16.70 33.58
N LEU A 54 44.95 17.08 32.82
CA LEU A 54 45.97 16.16 32.36
C LEU A 54 46.90 15.82 33.53
N SER A 55 46.82 14.57 33.97
CA SER A 55 47.74 13.95 34.91
C SER A 55 49.14 13.85 34.29
N GLU A 56 50.13 14.28 35.05
CA GLU A 56 51.55 14.28 34.74
C GLU A 56 52.05 12.86 34.42
N TYR A 57 52.52 12.65 33.18
CA TYR A 57 53.41 11.55 32.86
C TYR A 57 54.82 12.09 32.66
N ASN A 58 55.66 11.85 33.65
CA ASN A 58 57.08 12.14 33.69
C ASN A 58 57.82 11.10 32.83
N MET A 59 58.20 11.47 31.61
CA MET A 59 59.11 10.66 30.79
C MET A 59 60.40 11.43 30.52
N LYS A 60 61.39 11.07 31.33
CA LYS A 60 62.82 11.31 31.15
C LYS A 60 63.25 10.78 29.78
N THR A 61 63.94 11.60 28.99
CA THR A 61 65.17 11.31 28.21
C THR A 61 65.26 12.29 27.04
N GLY A 62 66.41 12.96 26.93
CA GLY A 62 66.66 14.03 25.96
C GLY A 62 66.41 13.58 24.52
N MET A 63 65.53 14.31 23.84
CA MET A 63 65.30 14.17 22.41
C MET A 63 65.15 15.55 21.78
N ASN A 64 66.00 15.78 20.79
CA ASN A 64 66.33 17.00 20.06
C ASN A 64 65.13 17.94 19.79
N LYS A 65 65.19 19.19 20.28
CA LYS A 65 64.18 20.25 20.05
C LYS A 65 63.83 20.49 18.58
N LEU A 66 64.67 20.03 17.65
CA LEU A 66 64.45 20.09 16.21
C LEU A 66 63.34 19.13 15.73
N LEU A 67 63.16 17.99 16.40
CA LEU A 67 62.25 16.91 15.98
C LEU A 67 60.78 17.20 16.33
N MET A 68 60.54 17.90 17.45
CA MET A 68 59.20 18.36 17.83
C MET A 68 58.68 19.47 16.93
N THR A 69 59.55 20.32 16.38
CA THR A 69 59.14 21.38 15.44
C THR A 69 58.68 20.81 14.09
N ILE A 70 59.25 19.69 13.64
CA ILE A 70 58.84 19.02 12.39
C ILE A 70 57.46 18.36 12.52
N LEU A 71 57.14 17.78 13.68
CA LEU A 71 55.83 17.16 13.93
C LEU A 71 54.69 18.19 14.01
N ILE A 72 54.97 19.43 14.40
CA ILE A 72 53.97 20.51 14.45
C ILE A 72 53.76 21.13 13.05
N ALA A 73 54.78 21.15 12.19
CA ALA A 73 54.68 21.73 10.84
C ALA A 73 53.91 20.84 9.83
N PHE A 74 53.81 19.53 10.07
CA PHE A 74 53.07 18.60 9.18
C PHE A 74 51.55 18.56 9.45
N GLY A 75 51.06 19.16 10.54
CA GLY A 75 49.65 19.15 10.94
C GLY A 75 48.73 20.14 10.20
N LEU A 76 49.27 20.99 9.33
CA LEU A 76 48.52 22.09 8.68
C LEU A 76 48.32 21.94 7.17
N SER A 77 48.42 20.71 6.64
CA SER A 77 48.11 20.41 5.24
C SER A 77 47.17 19.21 5.10
N LEU A 78 46.00 19.28 5.74
CA LEU A 78 44.87 18.40 5.42
C LEU A 78 43.99 19.11 4.38
N PRO A 79 43.81 18.57 3.17
CA PRO A 79 42.81 19.10 2.25
C PRO A 79 41.43 18.90 2.88
N LEU A 80 40.66 20.00 2.90
CA LEU A 80 39.26 20.03 3.30
C LEU A 80 38.51 18.98 2.48
N SER A 81 38.21 17.84 3.08
CA SER A 81 37.42 16.79 2.44
C SER A 81 36.02 17.35 2.26
N ALA A 82 35.69 17.75 1.05
CA ALA A 82 34.33 18.07 0.67
C ALA A 82 33.46 16.86 1.02
N PHE A 83 32.52 17.04 1.95
CA PHE A 83 31.43 16.10 2.14
C PHE A 83 30.66 16.03 0.82
N ALA A 84 30.97 15.03 0.00
CA ALA A 84 30.03 14.54 -0.99
C ALA A 84 28.82 14.09 -0.18
N GLY A 85 27.73 14.86 -0.25
CA GLY A 85 26.46 14.45 0.32
C GLY A 85 26.17 13.03 -0.18
N GLU A 86 25.94 12.11 0.76
CA GLU A 86 25.50 10.77 0.41
C GLU A 86 24.38 10.88 -0.63
N PRO A 87 24.42 10.14 -1.74
CA PRO A 87 23.26 10.05 -2.60
C PRO A 87 22.14 9.48 -1.74
N SER A 88 21.18 10.36 -1.45
CA SER A 88 19.97 10.09 -0.73
C SER A 88 19.39 8.76 -1.21
N VAL A 89 19.26 7.80 -0.28
CA VAL A 89 18.45 6.58 -0.33
C VAL A 89 17.91 6.28 -1.72
N THR A 90 18.65 5.49 -2.48
CA THR A 90 18.06 4.75 -3.61
C THR A 90 16.89 3.94 -3.05
N PRO A 91 15.66 4.12 -3.55
CA PRO A 91 14.57 3.19 -3.23
C PRO A 91 15.00 1.83 -3.74
N ASP A 92 15.39 0.98 -2.79
CA ASP A 92 15.95 -0.36 -2.96
C ASP A 92 15.24 -1.10 -4.11
N THR A 93 16.00 -1.56 -5.09
CA THR A 93 15.53 -2.34 -6.24
C THR A 93 14.68 -3.54 -5.79
N ARG A 94 14.84 -4.03 -4.54
CA ARG A 94 13.96 -5.04 -3.92
C ARG A 94 12.50 -4.59 -3.74
N SER A 95 12.26 -3.30 -3.56
CA SER A 95 10.91 -2.74 -3.43
C SER A 95 10.18 -2.69 -4.79
N GLN A 96 10.93 -2.65 -5.90
CA GLN A 96 10.38 -2.37 -7.22
C GLN A 96 9.65 -3.56 -7.86
N LEU A 97 9.73 -4.77 -7.28
CA LEU A 97 9.21 -6.02 -7.83
C LEU A 97 8.49 -6.92 -6.80
N MET A 98 7.95 -6.37 -5.69
CA MET A 98 7.27 -7.20 -4.68
C MET A 98 6.13 -8.06 -5.27
N TYR A 99 5.53 -7.60 -6.38
CA TYR A 99 4.35 -8.19 -7.01
C TYR A 99 4.64 -8.69 -8.44
N LEU A 100 5.86 -9.14 -8.71
CA LEU A 100 6.19 -9.80 -9.97
C LEU A 100 7.22 -10.90 -9.74
N LEU A 101 6.84 -12.16 -9.96
CA LEU A 101 7.83 -13.23 -9.96
C LEU A 101 8.76 -13.09 -11.18
N PRO A 102 10.06 -13.43 -11.02
CA PRO A 102 10.93 -13.66 -12.16
C PRO A 102 10.29 -14.68 -13.10
N ASP A 103 10.37 -14.42 -14.40
CA ASP A 103 9.81 -15.29 -15.45
C ASP A 103 8.29 -15.52 -15.35
N SER A 104 7.55 -14.69 -14.61
CA SER A 104 6.08 -14.72 -14.64
C SER A 104 5.59 -14.65 -16.08
N PRO A 105 4.62 -15.50 -16.47
CA PRO A 105 3.96 -15.37 -17.76
C PRO A 105 3.19 -14.05 -17.86
N THR A 106 2.50 -13.86 -18.98
CA THR A 106 1.57 -12.75 -19.18
C THR A 106 0.14 -13.26 -19.24
N PHE A 107 -0.82 -12.43 -18.84
CA PHE A 107 -2.19 -12.59 -19.28
C PHE A 107 -2.24 -12.33 -20.79
N GLU A 108 -3.21 -12.94 -21.47
CA GLU A 108 -3.32 -12.80 -22.93
C GLU A 108 -3.66 -11.39 -23.40
N GLU A 109 -4.29 -10.60 -22.53
CA GLU A 109 -4.80 -9.29 -22.87
C GLU A 109 -3.80 -8.16 -22.54
N THR A 110 -3.84 -7.11 -23.35
CA THR A 110 -3.22 -5.82 -23.06
C THR A 110 -4.15 -4.97 -22.18
N ILE A 111 -3.61 -3.94 -21.52
CA ILE A 111 -4.41 -3.06 -20.65
C ILE A 111 -5.62 -2.41 -21.35
N PRO A 112 -5.52 -1.90 -22.59
CA PRO A 112 -6.68 -1.33 -23.28
C PRO A 112 -7.81 -2.35 -23.46
N VAL A 113 -7.49 -3.57 -23.90
CA VAL A 113 -8.48 -4.65 -24.12
C VAL A 113 -9.11 -5.08 -22.80
N PHE A 114 -8.28 -5.30 -21.77
CA PHE A 114 -8.74 -5.63 -20.43
C PHE A 114 -9.70 -4.55 -19.89
N ARG A 115 -9.32 -3.27 -20.00
CA ARG A 115 -10.12 -2.14 -19.52
C ARG A 115 -11.46 -2.05 -20.22
N GLU A 116 -11.49 -2.22 -21.55
CA GLU A 116 -12.73 -2.21 -22.32
C GLU A 116 -13.70 -3.31 -21.84
N LYS A 117 -13.19 -4.54 -21.70
CA LYS A 117 -13.99 -5.68 -21.19
C LYS A 117 -14.45 -5.46 -19.76
N TYR A 118 -13.55 -4.99 -18.89
CA TYR A 118 -13.83 -4.69 -17.50
C TYR A 118 -14.92 -3.62 -17.37
N ASN A 119 -14.77 -2.47 -18.03
CA ASN A 119 -15.73 -1.36 -17.95
C ASN A 119 -17.08 -1.73 -18.55
N LYS A 120 -17.11 -2.59 -19.57
CA LYS A 120 -18.37 -3.14 -20.11
C LYS A 120 -19.10 -4.02 -19.09
N LYS A 121 -18.37 -4.78 -18.28
CA LYS A 121 -18.94 -5.68 -17.26
C LYS A 121 -19.29 -4.93 -15.97
N TYR A 122 -18.52 -3.91 -15.59
CA TYR A 122 -18.65 -3.15 -14.34
C TYR A 122 -18.76 -1.64 -14.61
N PRO A 123 -19.87 -1.16 -15.19
CA PRO A 123 -20.03 0.25 -15.56
C PRO A 123 -20.04 1.22 -14.37
N GLU A 124 -20.40 0.76 -13.16
CA GLU A 124 -20.49 1.58 -11.94
C GLU A 124 -19.14 1.84 -11.26
N ILE A 125 -18.12 1.03 -11.55
CA ILE A 125 -16.77 1.14 -10.98
C ILE A 125 -15.71 1.11 -12.09
N PRO A 126 -15.75 2.04 -13.05
CA PRO A 126 -14.92 1.95 -14.24
C PRO A 126 -13.44 2.20 -13.93
N LEU A 127 -12.58 1.49 -14.64
CA LEU A 127 -11.16 1.83 -14.71
C LEU A 127 -10.93 2.90 -15.78
N HIS A 128 -10.28 3.99 -15.39
CA HIS A 128 -9.87 5.04 -16.32
C HIS A 128 -8.64 4.62 -17.13
N GLU A 129 -8.26 5.45 -18.10
CA GLU A 129 -7.07 5.22 -18.93
C GLU A 129 -5.79 5.11 -18.09
N TYR A 130 -4.97 4.12 -18.41
CA TYR A 130 -3.69 3.91 -17.76
C TYR A 130 -2.63 4.78 -18.41
N LYS A 131 -1.91 5.52 -17.58
CA LYS A 131 -0.76 6.34 -18.00
C LYS A 131 0.52 5.59 -17.72
N VAL A 132 1.41 5.56 -18.70
CA VAL A 132 2.74 4.96 -18.55
C VAL A 132 3.54 5.73 -17.52
N ILE A 133 4.14 5.00 -16.58
CA ILE A 133 5.09 5.52 -15.60
C ILE A 133 6.48 5.36 -16.19
N VAL A 134 7.10 6.49 -16.52
CA VAL A 134 8.44 6.53 -17.12
C VAL A 134 9.45 5.92 -16.15
N SER A 135 10.07 4.81 -16.56
CA SER A 135 11.21 4.22 -15.84
C SER A 135 12.50 4.89 -16.29
N LYS A 136 13.36 5.26 -15.33
CA LYS A 136 14.73 5.73 -15.62
C LYS A 136 15.60 4.59 -16.17
N ASP A 137 15.26 3.36 -15.82
CA ASP A 137 15.94 2.16 -16.30
C ASP A 137 15.18 1.58 -17.49
N ILE A 138 15.74 1.77 -18.68
CA ILE A 138 15.22 1.25 -19.95
C ILE A 138 15.60 -0.21 -20.20
N SER A 139 16.49 -0.79 -19.39
CA SER A 139 16.92 -2.19 -19.52
C SER A 139 15.90 -3.18 -18.94
N LEU A 140 14.98 -2.68 -18.10
CA LEU A 140 13.94 -3.52 -17.51
C LEU A 140 13.05 -4.14 -18.59
N PRO A 141 12.78 -5.45 -18.53
CA PRO A 141 11.98 -6.17 -19.52
C PRO A 141 10.47 -5.88 -19.40
N PHE A 142 10.10 -4.85 -18.64
CA PHE A 142 8.72 -4.45 -18.41
C PHE A 142 8.57 -2.93 -18.37
N ILE A 143 7.32 -2.50 -18.51
CA ILE A 143 6.84 -1.13 -18.41
C ILE A 143 5.82 -1.08 -17.27
N ARG A 144 5.72 0.06 -16.58
CA ARG A 144 4.67 0.28 -15.58
C ARG A 144 3.64 1.26 -16.10
N ALA A 145 2.39 1.04 -15.76
CA ALA A 145 1.31 1.98 -16.04
C ALA A 145 0.37 2.07 -14.84
N ALA A 146 -0.30 3.19 -14.65
CA ALA A 146 -1.27 3.37 -13.57
C ALA A 146 -2.48 4.19 -14.01
N SER A 147 -3.60 3.89 -13.38
CA SER A 147 -4.88 4.58 -13.52
C SER A 147 -5.35 5.00 -12.13
N LYS A 148 -5.69 6.27 -11.97
CA LYS A 148 -6.24 6.79 -10.72
C LYS A 148 -7.71 6.46 -10.65
N ILE A 149 -8.16 5.82 -9.57
CA ILE A 149 -9.59 5.59 -9.29
C ILE A 149 -10.14 6.76 -8.48
N ASN A 150 -9.45 7.11 -7.38
CA ASN A 150 -9.71 8.33 -6.62
C ASN A 150 -8.41 8.78 -5.90
N GLU A 151 -8.48 9.71 -4.93
CA GLU A 151 -7.28 10.18 -4.21
C GLU A 151 -6.59 9.10 -3.38
N LYS A 152 -7.32 8.07 -2.97
CA LYS A 152 -6.84 6.99 -2.09
C LYS A 152 -6.63 5.67 -2.81
N ILE A 153 -7.23 5.47 -3.97
CA ILE A 153 -7.22 4.19 -4.68
C ILE A 153 -6.63 4.39 -6.07
N TYR A 154 -5.64 3.56 -6.39
CA TYR A 154 -4.99 3.53 -7.69
C TYR A 154 -4.97 2.10 -8.19
N SER A 155 -5.18 1.94 -9.49
CA SER A 155 -4.88 0.70 -10.20
C SER A 155 -3.53 0.84 -10.88
N SER A 156 -2.67 -0.16 -10.76
CA SER A 156 -1.39 -0.20 -11.46
C SER A 156 -1.20 -1.52 -12.18
N ALA A 157 -0.37 -1.49 -13.22
CA ALA A 157 -0.07 -2.64 -14.03
C ALA A 157 1.41 -2.71 -14.37
N VAL A 158 1.94 -3.93 -14.39
CA VAL A 158 3.24 -4.24 -14.96
C VAL A 158 3.01 -4.93 -16.30
N LEU A 159 3.64 -4.40 -17.35
CA LEU A 159 3.44 -4.82 -18.74
C LEU A 159 4.73 -5.38 -19.29
N GLU A 160 4.66 -6.47 -20.03
CA GLU A 160 5.82 -7.00 -20.75
C GLU A 160 6.24 -6.05 -21.87
N ARG A 161 7.54 -5.75 -21.95
CA ARG A 161 8.05 -4.86 -22.99
C ARG A 161 7.91 -5.52 -24.36
N GLY A 162 7.39 -4.78 -25.34
CA GLY A 162 7.20 -5.24 -26.71
C GLY A 162 5.79 -5.80 -26.97
N SER A 163 5.30 -6.71 -26.12
CA SER A 163 3.93 -7.24 -26.26
C SER A 163 2.88 -6.37 -25.55
N GLU A 164 3.28 -5.58 -24.55
CA GLU A 164 2.42 -4.80 -23.67
C GLU A 164 1.33 -5.62 -22.94
N LYS A 165 1.49 -6.94 -22.95
CA LYS A 165 0.63 -7.86 -22.22
C LYS A 165 0.87 -7.73 -20.72
N ILE A 166 -0.18 -7.97 -19.95
CA ILE A 166 -0.18 -7.73 -18.51
C ILE A 166 0.59 -8.86 -17.81
N LYS A 167 1.64 -8.51 -17.04
CA LYS A 167 2.34 -9.43 -16.13
C LYS A 167 1.79 -9.40 -14.71
N SER A 168 1.23 -8.27 -14.29
CA SER A 168 0.65 -8.08 -12.96
C SER A 168 -0.35 -6.92 -13.00
N LEU A 169 -1.48 -7.08 -12.32
CA LEU A 169 -2.46 -6.02 -12.07
C LEU A 169 -2.60 -5.82 -10.57
N GLN A 170 -2.62 -4.57 -10.13
CA GLN A 170 -2.57 -4.21 -8.73
C GLN A 170 -3.63 -3.16 -8.43
N ILE A 171 -4.27 -3.25 -7.26
CA ILE A 171 -5.08 -2.17 -6.69
C ILE A 171 -4.48 -1.81 -5.33
N THR A 172 -4.17 -0.53 -5.17
CA THR A 172 -3.52 0.00 -3.96
C THR A 172 -4.44 1.00 -3.27
N LEU A 173 -4.65 0.80 -1.95
CA LEU A 173 -5.29 1.74 -1.03
C LEU A 173 -4.21 2.49 -0.24
N LEU A 174 -4.22 3.81 -0.36
CA LEU A 174 -3.40 4.74 0.42
C LEU A 174 -4.01 5.03 1.79
N PRO A 175 -3.22 5.59 2.72
CA PRO A 175 -3.67 5.82 4.09
C PRO A 175 -4.83 6.83 4.12
N PRO A 176 -5.89 6.55 4.90
CA PRO A 176 -7.02 7.45 5.04
C PRO A 176 -6.63 8.70 5.83
N GLN A 177 -7.35 9.80 5.60
CA GLN A 177 -7.27 11.05 6.36
C GLN A 177 -8.36 11.13 7.44
N SER A 178 -9.43 10.34 7.34
CA SER A 178 -10.51 10.28 8.32
C SER A 178 -11.16 8.89 8.38
N GLU A 179 -11.85 8.56 9.47
CA GLU A 179 -12.56 7.28 9.60
C GLU A 179 -13.71 7.11 8.59
N PRO A 180 -14.56 8.12 8.27
CA PRO A 180 -15.56 7.96 7.21
C PRO A 180 -14.94 7.68 5.84
N GLU A 181 -13.83 8.35 5.52
CA GLU A 181 -13.10 8.10 4.27
C GLU A 181 -12.51 6.69 4.22
N LYS A 182 -12.01 6.19 5.35
CA LYS A 182 -11.47 4.83 5.48
C LYS A 182 -12.53 3.78 5.20
N GLU A 183 -13.71 3.89 5.82
CA GLU A 183 -14.81 2.94 5.60
C GLU A 183 -15.26 2.94 4.14
N HIS A 184 -15.46 4.13 3.56
CA HIS A 184 -15.86 4.27 2.17
C HIS A 184 -14.84 3.68 1.19
N ASN A 185 -13.56 4.04 1.33
CA ASN A 185 -12.52 3.56 0.42
C ASN A 185 -12.19 2.07 0.62
N LEU A 186 -12.32 1.54 1.84
CA LEU A 186 -12.18 0.11 2.09
C LEU A 186 -13.31 -0.69 1.41
N ALA A 187 -14.54 -0.20 1.47
CA ALA A 187 -15.65 -0.82 0.74
C ALA A 187 -15.43 -0.75 -0.78
N LEU A 188 -15.01 0.42 -1.30
CA LEU A 188 -14.77 0.61 -2.72
C LEU A 188 -13.62 -0.26 -3.25
N ILE A 189 -12.48 -0.33 -2.54
CA ILE A 189 -11.36 -1.18 -3.00
C ILE A 189 -11.76 -2.66 -3.02
N LYS A 190 -12.56 -3.12 -2.06
CA LYS A 190 -13.09 -4.50 -2.06
C LYS A 190 -13.95 -4.79 -3.28
N GLN A 191 -14.75 -3.82 -3.75
CA GLN A 191 -15.53 -3.97 -4.98
C GLN A 191 -14.61 -4.10 -6.21
N TYR A 192 -13.59 -3.25 -6.34
CA TYR A 192 -12.60 -3.36 -7.42
C TYR A 192 -11.88 -4.70 -7.41
N ILE A 193 -11.40 -5.14 -6.24
CA ILE A 193 -10.68 -6.42 -6.12
C ILE A 193 -11.60 -7.61 -6.46
N THR A 194 -12.84 -7.61 -5.96
CA THR A 194 -13.82 -8.66 -6.27
C THR A 194 -14.10 -8.73 -7.77
N ALA A 195 -14.24 -7.57 -8.42
CA ALA A 195 -14.42 -7.47 -9.86
C ALA A 195 -13.21 -8.01 -10.64
N LEU A 196 -11.98 -7.77 -10.16
CA LEU A 196 -10.76 -8.35 -10.72
C LEU A 196 -10.70 -9.87 -10.57
N ILE A 197 -10.98 -10.40 -9.37
CA ILE A 197 -11.03 -11.85 -9.14
C ILE A 197 -12.03 -12.48 -10.12
N SER A 198 -13.23 -11.92 -10.22
CA SER A 198 -14.29 -12.37 -11.13
C SER A 198 -13.94 -12.23 -12.63
N GLN A 199 -12.98 -11.37 -12.99
CA GLN A 199 -12.54 -11.18 -14.36
C GLN A 199 -11.51 -12.24 -14.77
N PHE A 200 -10.61 -12.61 -13.86
CA PHE A 200 -9.55 -13.59 -14.12
C PHE A 200 -9.93 -15.03 -13.75
N GLU A 201 -10.91 -15.21 -12.87
CA GLU A 201 -11.55 -16.50 -12.56
C GLU A 201 -13.00 -16.52 -13.04
N ALA A 202 -13.19 -16.66 -14.35
CA ALA A 202 -14.52 -16.61 -14.98
C ALA A 202 -15.49 -17.72 -14.51
N THR A 203 -14.99 -18.73 -13.78
CA THR A 203 -15.81 -19.80 -13.19
C THR A 203 -16.49 -19.40 -11.88
N LEU A 204 -16.04 -18.32 -11.23
CA LEU A 204 -16.62 -17.85 -9.99
C LEU A 204 -17.82 -16.92 -10.28
N SER A 205 -18.91 -17.15 -9.56
CA SER A 205 -19.98 -16.14 -9.42
C SER A 205 -19.45 -14.91 -8.65
N PRO A 206 -20.11 -13.74 -8.79
CA PRO A 206 -19.74 -12.54 -8.03
C PRO A 206 -19.68 -12.78 -6.52
N GLU A 207 -20.61 -13.56 -5.97
CA GLU A 207 -20.66 -13.92 -4.56
C GLU A 207 -19.46 -14.78 -4.16
N GLN A 208 -19.12 -15.78 -4.97
CA GLN A 208 -17.94 -16.63 -4.72
C GLN A 208 -16.62 -15.86 -4.83
N ALA A 209 -16.53 -14.90 -5.74
CA ALA A 209 -15.37 -14.02 -5.85
C ALA A 209 -15.22 -13.13 -4.60
N ASN A 210 -16.33 -12.64 -4.04
CA ASN A 210 -16.33 -11.90 -2.79
C ASN A 210 -15.92 -12.78 -1.60
N GLU A 211 -16.46 -14.00 -1.50
CA GLU A 211 -16.04 -14.98 -0.48
C GLU A 211 -14.56 -15.34 -0.60
N GLN A 212 -14.03 -15.43 -1.83
CA GLN A 212 -12.60 -15.63 -2.05
C GLN A 212 -11.78 -14.44 -1.57
N LEU A 213 -12.22 -13.20 -1.86
CA LEU A 213 -11.57 -12.00 -1.35
C LEU A 213 -11.52 -11.99 0.18
N GLU A 214 -12.64 -12.24 0.87
CA GLU A 214 -12.67 -12.24 2.33
C GLU A 214 -11.75 -13.31 2.93
N ARG A 215 -11.67 -14.50 2.31
CA ARG A 215 -10.70 -15.54 2.71
C ARG A 215 -9.25 -15.08 2.54
N LEU A 216 -8.92 -14.44 1.41
CA LEU A 216 -7.60 -13.89 1.14
C LEU A 216 -7.23 -12.80 2.16
N LEU A 217 -8.14 -11.86 2.43
CA LEU A 217 -7.94 -10.80 3.41
C LEU A 217 -7.75 -11.36 4.82
N GLN A 218 -8.56 -12.34 5.22
CA GLN A 218 -8.45 -12.99 6.52
C GLN A 218 -7.09 -13.67 6.71
N ALA A 219 -6.62 -14.41 5.70
CA ALA A 219 -5.31 -15.06 5.74
C ALA A 219 -4.15 -14.04 5.77
N ALA A 220 -4.34 -12.86 5.18
CA ALA A 220 -3.34 -11.80 5.14
C ALA A 220 -3.28 -10.92 6.41
N GLN A 221 -4.26 -10.97 7.32
CA GLN A 221 -4.36 -10.03 8.46
C GLN A 221 -3.10 -9.96 9.33
N SER A 222 -2.45 -11.10 9.58
CA SER A 222 -1.24 -11.18 10.42
C SER A 222 0.07 -11.07 9.64
N HIS A 223 0.02 -10.75 8.34
CA HIS A 223 1.17 -10.80 7.44
C HIS A 223 1.39 -9.45 6.74
N ARG A 224 2.65 -8.98 6.75
CA ARG A 224 3.07 -7.82 5.94
C ARG A 224 3.02 -8.14 4.45
N PHE A 225 3.32 -9.39 4.10
CA PHE A 225 3.28 -9.94 2.76
C PHE A 225 2.59 -11.30 2.82
N PHE A 226 1.55 -11.48 2.02
CA PHE A 226 0.81 -12.73 1.88
C PHE A 226 0.72 -13.08 0.39
N SER A 227 0.90 -14.34 0.05
CA SER A 227 0.76 -14.85 -1.32
C SER A 227 0.06 -16.20 -1.32
N GLN A 228 -0.91 -16.37 -2.21
CA GLN A 228 -1.62 -17.64 -2.41
C GLN A 228 -1.76 -17.94 -3.89
N LYS A 229 -1.49 -19.17 -4.28
CA LYS A 229 -1.72 -19.66 -5.65
C LYS A 229 -3.07 -20.37 -5.71
N ILE A 230 -3.90 -20.03 -6.69
CA ILE A 230 -5.18 -20.69 -6.98
C ILE A 230 -5.26 -20.85 -8.49
N GLY A 231 -5.27 -22.10 -8.97
CA GLY A 231 -5.19 -22.38 -10.40
C GLY A 231 -3.98 -21.71 -11.04
N ALA A 232 -4.20 -21.02 -12.17
CA ALA A 232 -3.15 -20.31 -12.92
C ALA A 232 -2.89 -18.89 -12.42
N ILE A 233 -3.38 -18.54 -11.23
CA ILE A 233 -3.29 -17.19 -10.66
C ILE A 233 -2.56 -17.25 -9.32
N ARG A 234 -1.72 -16.24 -9.08
CA ARG A 234 -1.17 -15.91 -7.77
C ARG A 234 -1.77 -14.60 -7.29
N TYR A 235 -2.40 -14.67 -6.13
CA TYR A 235 -2.86 -13.54 -5.35
C TYR A 235 -1.76 -13.09 -4.40
N VAL A 236 -1.51 -11.79 -4.34
CA VAL A 236 -0.56 -11.18 -3.41
C VAL A 236 -1.24 -10.05 -2.66
N ILE A 237 -1.08 -10.01 -1.34
CA ILE A 237 -1.52 -8.89 -0.50
C ILE A 237 -0.31 -8.38 0.26
N VAL A 238 -0.05 -7.09 0.17
CA VAL A 238 1.00 -6.42 0.94
C VAL A 238 0.39 -5.30 1.76
N ASN A 239 0.67 -5.35 3.05
CA ASN A 239 0.29 -4.33 4.02
C ASN A 239 1.57 -3.63 4.49
N SER A 240 1.75 -2.37 4.12
CA SER A 240 2.88 -1.58 4.59
C SER A 240 2.67 -1.11 6.04
N SER A 241 3.76 -0.81 6.73
CA SER A 241 3.77 -0.12 8.02
C SER A 241 3.13 1.28 7.95
N GLU A 242 3.04 1.85 6.76
CA GLU A 242 2.41 3.16 6.53
C GLU A 242 0.90 3.05 6.28
N ASN A 243 0.25 1.91 6.54
CA ASN A 243 -1.17 1.66 6.25
C ASN A 243 -1.53 1.73 4.75
N ILE A 244 -0.57 1.38 3.89
CA ILE A 244 -0.80 1.17 2.47
C ILE A 244 -1.09 -0.31 2.24
N MET A 245 -2.24 -0.62 1.66
CA MET A 245 -2.61 -1.98 1.27
C MET A 245 -2.53 -2.10 -0.24
N THR A 246 -1.83 -3.12 -0.76
CA THR A 246 -1.82 -3.44 -2.19
C THR A 246 -2.26 -4.88 -2.38
N PHE A 247 -3.26 -5.08 -3.24
CA PHE A 247 -3.66 -6.38 -3.75
C PHE A 247 -3.15 -6.52 -5.18
N ALA A 248 -2.54 -7.66 -5.52
CA ALA A 248 -2.08 -7.95 -6.86
C ALA A 248 -2.53 -9.33 -7.35
N ILE A 249 -2.79 -9.42 -8.66
CA ILE A 249 -3.06 -10.65 -9.39
C ILE A 249 -1.95 -10.84 -10.43
N GLU A 250 -1.31 -11.99 -10.37
CA GLU A 250 -0.27 -12.40 -11.32
C GLU A 250 -0.64 -13.74 -11.97
N PRO A 251 -0.40 -13.92 -13.28
CA PRO A 251 -0.49 -15.22 -13.89
C PRO A 251 0.73 -16.07 -13.45
N ILE A 252 0.52 -17.37 -13.26
CA ILE A 252 1.59 -18.31 -12.94
C ILE A 252 1.55 -19.54 -13.84
N LYS A 253 2.73 -20.13 -14.06
CA LYS A 253 2.82 -21.42 -14.73
C LYS A 253 2.32 -22.51 -13.80
N LEU A 254 1.33 -23.28 -14.25
CA LEU A 254 0.86 -24.46 -13.55
C LEU A 254 2.00 -25.50 -13.52
N SER A 255 2.42 -25.87 -12.32
CA SER A 255 3.33 -27.00 -12.10
C SER A 255 2.55 -28.09 -11.39
N LEU A 256 2.62 -29.32 -11.89
CA LEU A 256 1.78 -30.45 -11.42
C LEU A 256 2.09 -30.92 -9.98
N SER A 257 2.99 -30.25 -9.25
CA SER A 257 3.54 -30.75 -7.99
C SER A 257 3.01 -30.05 -6.72
N ASP A 258 2.19 -29.01 -6.84
CA ASP A 258 1.67 -28.24 -5.69
C ASP A 258 0.34 -28.83 -5.14
N ALA A 259 0.18 -30.16 -5.13
CA ALA A 259 -0.97 -30.79 -4.46
C ALA A 259 -0.72 -30.85 -2.95
N PRO A 260 -1.60 -30.30 -2.08
CA PRO A 260 -1.43 -30.40 -0.65
C PRO A 260 -1.54 -31.87 -0.24
N ALA A 261 -0.50 -32.39 0.42
CA ALA A 261 -0.52 -33.70 1.02
C ALA A 261 -1.64 -33.76 2.07
N ASN A 262 -2.76 -34.39 1.70
CA ASN A 262 -3.81 -34.75 2.62
C ASN A 262 -3.24 -35.76 3.64
N LYS A 263 -3.08 -35.34 4.89
CA LYS A 263 -2.83 -36.26 5.99
C LYS A 263 -4.15 -36.91 6.37
N ASN A 264 -4.32 -38.16 5.94
CA ASN A 264 -5.29 -39.10 6.51
C ASN A 264 -5.05 -39.29 8.02
#